data_AF-A0A2H0DE26-F1
#
_entry.id   AF-A0A2H0DE26-F1
#
_cell.length_a   1.000
_cell.length_b   1.000
_cell.length_c   1.000
_cell.angle_alpha   90.00
_cell.angle_beta   90.00
_cell.angle_gamma   90.00
#
_symmetry.space_group_name_H-M   'P 1'
#
loop_
_entity.id
_entity.type
_entity.pdbx_description
1 polymer ?
#
loop_
_entity_poly.entity_id
_entity_poly.type
_entity_poly.pdbx_seq_one_letter_code
_entity_poly.pdbx_strand_id
1 'polypeptide(L)'
;MNVMIDLINLLMGIFSWILLARFWLQWARADFYNPISQGIVKMTDPVLKPIRKILPSNRRYDFASILLLLLLPLVVYSLISLLSGGGLPELPLLFVLVVKKTLFLVLSMLLYVVIIRSIASWIAPSGYNPAINLLIQLTEPFLIPLRRIIPPSGGLDWAPMILMIILWFLQNIVTRGAF
;
A
#
# COMPACT_ATOMS: atom_id res chain seq x y z
N MET A 1 -27.36 -3.86 5.28
CA MET A 1 -25.94 -4.30 5.22
C MET A 1 -25.93 -5.66 4.54
N ASN A 2 -25.39 -5.76 3.33
CA ASN A 2 -25.39 -7.00 2.55
C ASN A 2 -24.10 -7.76 2.87
N VAL A 3 -24.21 -8.82 3.67
CA VAL A 3 -23.06 -9.62 4.15
C VAL A 3 -22.15 -10.07 3.01
N MET A 4 -22.71 -10.37 1.83
CA MET A 4 -21.93 -10.75 0.66
C MET A 4 -21.04 -9.61 0.16
N ILE A 5 -21.57 -8.38 0.11
CA ILE A 5 -20.83 -7.18 -0.31
C ILE A 5 -19.71 -6.89 0.69
N ASP A 6 -19.97 -7.03 1.99
CA ASP A 6 -18.97 -6.82 3.03
C ASP A 6 -17.84 -7.84 2.93
N LEU A 7 -18.17 -9.11 2.67
CA LEU A 7 -17.18 -10.17 2.47
C LEU A 7 -16.30 -9.90 1.23
N ILE A 8 -16.91 -9.48 0.11
CA ILE A 8 -16.15 -9.10 -1.10
C ILE A 8 -15.19 -7.95 -0.79
N ASN A 9 -15.67 -6.89 -0.13
CA ASN A 9 -14.85 -5.74 0.24
C ASN A 9 -13.68 -6.13 1.15
N LEU A 10 -13.92 -7.01 2.13
CA LEU A 10 -12.89 -7.49 3.04
C LEU A 10 -11.81 -8.29 2.29
N LEU A 11 -12.21 -9.33 1.55
CA LEU A 11 -11.29 -10.22 0.86
C LEU A 11 -10.46 -9.48 -0.20
N MET A 12 -11.14 -8.68 -1.03
CA MET A 12 -10.48 -7.91 -2.08
C MET A 12 -9.65 -6.76 -1.51
N GLY A 13 -10.08 -6.18 -0.39
CA GLY A 13 -9.29 -5.23 0.39
C GLY A 13 -7.98 -5.85 0.86
N ILE A 14 -8.04 -6.97 1.58
CA ILE A 14 -6.86 -7.69 2.07
C ILE A 14 -5.92 -8.06 0.90
N PHE A 15 -6.47 -8.56 -0.20
CA PHE A 15 -5.65 -8.89 -1.37
C PHE A 15 -4.97 -7.65 -1.98
N SER A 16 -5.67 -6.51 -2.05
CA SER A 16 -5.08 -5.23 -2.48
C SER A 16 -3.92 -4.79 -1.59
N TRP A 17 -4.07 -4.92 -0.26
CA TRP A 17 -3.00 -4.62 0.70
C TRP A 17 -1.76 -5.49 0.47
N ILE A 18 -1.95 -6.79 0.24
CA ILE A 18 -0.86 -7.73 -0.02
C ILE A 18 -0.18 -7.44 -1.38
N LEU A 19 -0.94 -7.12 -2.42
CA LEU A 19 -0.40 -6.74 -3.73
C LEU A 19 0.38 -5.43 -3.68
N LEU A 20 -0.14 -4.43 -2.97
CA LEU A 20 0.57 -3.18 -2.76
C LEU A 20 1.87 -3.42 -1.97
N ALA A 21 1.83 -4.26 -0.94
CA ALA A 21 3.03 -4.66 -0.21
C ALA A 21 4.07 -5.31 -1.13
N ARG A 22 3.63 -6.20 -2.03
CA ARG A 22 4.52 -6.86 -3.00
C ARG A 22 5.21 -5.86 -3.91
N PHE A 23 4.45 -4.90 -4.45
CA PHE A 23 4.99 -3.83 -5.27
C PHE A 23 5.97 -2.96 -4.48
N TRP A 24 5.59 -2.54 -3.27
CA TRP A 24 6.39 -1.64 -2.46
C TRP A 24 7.71 -2.27 -2.02
N LEU A 25 7.72 -3.56 -1.65
CA LEU A 25 8.94 -4.32 -1.36
C LEU A 25 9.93 -4.28 -2.54
N GLN A 26 9.43 -4.48 -3.76
CA GLN A 26 10.27 -4.46 -4.96
C GLN A 26 10.76 -3.06 -5.31
N TRP A 27 9.90 -2.04 -5.17
CA TRP A 27 10.25 -0.64 -5.41
C TRP A 27 11.32 -0.13 -4.43
N ALA A 28 11.13 -0.41 -3.14
CA ALA A 28 12.08 -0.04 -2.08
C ALA A 28 13.37 -0.88 -2.12
N ARG A 29 13.41 -1.94 -2.96
CA ARG A 29 14.49 -2.94 -2.98
C ARG A 29 14.74 -3.52 -1.59
N ALA A 30 13.65 -3.80 -0.89
CA ALA A 30 13.68 -4.40 0.42
C ALA A 30 14.28 -5.82 0.35
N ASP A 31 14.87 -6.26 1.46
CA ASP A 31 15.51 -7.57 1.54
C ASP A 31 14.52 -8.71 1.28
N PHE A 32 14.75 -9.45 0.19
CA PHE A 32 13.93 -10.59 -0.21
C PHE A 32 14.25 -11.86 0.60
N TYR A 33 15.35 -11.89 1.34
CA TYR A 33 15.64 -12.98 2.27
C TYR A 33 14.84 -12.87 3.57
N ASN A 34 14.20 -11.72 3.82
CA ASN A 34 13.34 -11.57 4.97
C ASN A 34 12.09 -12.48 4.88
N PRO A 35 11.73 -13.21 5.95
CA PRO A 35 10.58 -14.11 5.94
C PRO A 35 9.24 -13.42 5.58
N ILE A 36 9.05 -12.16 5.98
CA ILE A 36 7.84 -11.38 5.64
C ILE A 36 7.81 -11.09 4.14
N SER A 37 8.95 -10.66 3.58
CA SER A 37 9.10 -10.43 2.13
C SER A 37 8.78 -11.69 1.35
N GLN A 38 9.33 -12.84 1.77
CA GLN A 38 9.08 -14.13 1.13
C GLN A 38 7.62 -14.56 1.24
N GLY A 39 6.98 -14.34 2.39
CA GLY A 39 5.55 -14.61 2.59
C GLY A 39 4.69 -13.85 1.59
N ILE A 40 4.91 -12.54 1.46
CA ILE A 40 4.20 -11.68 0.51
C ILE A 40 4.45 -12.12 -0.94
N VAL A 41 5.70 -12.40 -1.31
CA VAL A 41 6.05 -12.91 -2.64
C VAL A 41 5.33 -14.22 -2.94
N LYS A 42 5.37 -15.17 -2.01
CA LYS A 42 4.75 -16.50 -2.17
C LYS A 42 3.23 -16.42 -2.30
N MET A 43 2.59 -15.51 -1.58
CA MET A 43 1.13 -15.29 -1.66
C MET A 43 0.71 -14.65 -2.99
N THR A 44 1.54 -13.76 -3.54
CA THR A 44 1.18 -12.98 -4.74
C THR A 44 1.61 -13.64 -6.04
N ASP A 45 2.70 -14.39 -6.04
CA ASP A 45 3.28 -15.00 -7.24
C ASP A 45 2.34 -15.92 -8.03
N PRO A 46 1.45 -16.75 -7.42
CA PRO A 46 0.52 -17.58 -8.19
C PRO A 46 -0.39 -16.77 -9.13
N VAL A 47 -0.78 -15.56 -8.71
CA VAL A 47 -1.62 -14.65 -9.49
C VAL A 47 -0.78 -13.79 -10.44
N LEU A 48 0.40 -13.36 -10.01
CA LEU A 48 1.27 -12.47 -10.79
C LEU A 48 2.05 -13.19 -11.89
N LYS A 49 2.47 -14.45 -11.71
CA LYS A 49 3.27 -15.19 -12.70
C LYS A 49 2.61 -15.33 -14.07
N PRO A 50 1.30 -15.67 -14.18
CA PRO A 50 0.60 -15.66 -15.46
C PRO A 50 0.63 -14.29 -16.15
N ILE A 51 0.43 -13.21 -15.40
CA ILE A 51 0.39 -11.83 -15.92
C ILE A 51 1.79 -11.39 -16.37
N ARG A 52 2.83 -11.76 -15.64
CA ARG A 52 4.24 -11.49 -15.97
C ARG A 52 4.72 -12.19 -17.24
N LYS A 53 3.97 -13.14 -17.80
CA LYS A 53 4.28 -13.70 -19.13
C LYS A 53 4.01 -12.69 -20.25
N ILE A 54 3.09 -11.75 -20.02
CA ILE A 54 2.70 -10.72 -20.99
C ILE A 54 3.38 -9.40 -20.64
N LEU A 55 3.38 -9.04 -19.37
CA LEU A 55 3.98 -7.80 -18.89
C LEU A 55 5.42 -8.02 -18.41
N PRO A 56 6.38 -7.21 -18.87
CA PRO A 56 7.73 -7.27 -18.32
C PRO A 56 7.72 -6.89 -16.83
N SER A 57 8.63 -7.47 -16.05
CA SER A 57 8.90 -7.05 -14.68
C SER A 57 10.38 -6.71 -14.59
N ASN A 58 10.68 -5.45 -14.29
CA ASN A 58 12.06 -4.99 -14.17
C ASN A 58 12.52 -5.12 -12.72
N ARG A 59 13.83 -5.05 -12.48
CA ARG A 59 14.43 -5.17 -11.13
C ARG A 59 13.86 -4.17 -10.08
N ARG A 60 13.27 -3.05 -10.52
CA ARG A 60 12.66 -2.02 -9.64
C ARG A 60 11.14 -1.94 -9.69
N TYR A 61 10.54 -2.26 -10.84
CA TYR A 61 9.11 -2.02 -11.08
C TYR A 61 8.43 -3.31 -11.50
N ASP A 62 7.40 -3.71 -10.74
CA ASP A 62 6.56 -4.85 -11.08
C ASP A 62 5.26 -4.38 -11.72
N PHE A 63 5.28 -4.23 -13.05
CA PHE A 63 4.11 -3.75 -13.81
C PHE A 63 2.90 -4.68 -13.68
N ALA A 64 3.13 -5.98 -13.49
CA ALA A 64 2.05 -6.94 -13.22
C ALA A 64 1.31 -6.63 -11.90
N SER A 65 2.05 -6.28 -10.84
CA SER A 65 1.45 -5.88 -9.56
C SER A 65 0.66 -4.58 -9.70
N ILE A 66 1.18 -3.58 -10.41
CA ILE A 66 0.47 -2.31 -10.63
C ILE A 66 -0.82 -2.54 -11.42
N LEU A 67 -0.75 -3.28 -12.53
CA LEU A 67 -1.92 -3.59 -13.34
C LEU A 67 -2.98 -4.29 -12.48
N LEU A 68 -2.60 -5.34 -11.76
CA LEU A 68 -3.55 -6.09 -10.94
C LEU A 68 -4.13 -5.24 -9.80
N LEU A 69 -3.32 -4.36 -9.20
CA LEU A 69 -3.74 -3.43 -8.16
C LEU A 69 -4.78 -2.41 -8.67
N LEU A 70 -4.76 -2.06 -9.95
CA LEU A 70 -5.75 -1.18 -10.59
C LEU A 70 -6.99 -1.96 -11.08
N LEU A 71 -6.80 -3.17 -11.60
CA LEU A 71 -7.90 -4.02 -12.07
C LEU A 71 -8.77 -4.53 -10.94
N LEU A 72 -8.20 -4.85 -9.78
CA LEU A 72 -8.95 -5.41 -8.67
C LEU A 72 -10.10 -4.47 -8.18
N PRO A 73 -9.86 -3.20 -7.82
CA PRO A 73 -10.95 -2.30 -7.44
C PRO A 73 -11.94 -2.04 -8.58
N LEU A 74 -11.49 -2.05 -9.84
CA LEU A 74 -12.38 -1.91 -11.00
C LEU A 74 -13.42 -3.04 -11.05
N VAL A 75 -12.96 -4.29 -10.89
CA VAL A 75 -13.82 -5.47 -10.87
C VAL A 75 -14.75 -5.43 -9.66
N VAL A 76 -14.23 -5.05 -8.49
CA VAL A 76 -15.02 -4.97 -7.25
C VAL A 76 -16.14 -3.94 -7.34
N TYR A 77 -15.85 -2.72 -7.80
CA TYR A 77 -16.87 -1.68 -7.93
C TYR A 77 -17.94 -2.04 -8.96
N SER A 78 -17.54 -2.67 -10.07
CA SER A 78 -18.49 -3.15 -11.09
C SER A 78 -19.39 -4.26 -10.51
N LEU A 79 -18.79 -5.23 -9.81
CA LEU A 79 -19.52 -6.35 -9.19
C LEU A 79 -20.50 -5.86 -8.12
N ILE A 80 -20.08 -4.95 -7.25
CA ILE A 80 -20.93 -4.38 -6.19
C ILE A 80 -22.12 -3.62 -6.80
N SER A 81 -21.90 -2.83 -7.87
CA SER A 81 -22.98 -2.10 -8.54
C SER A 81 -24.05 -3.05 -9.09
N LEU A 82 -23.63 -4.13 -9.75
CA LEU A 82 -24.54 -5.16 -10.28
C LEU A 82 -25.30 -5.90 -9.16
N LEU A 83 -24.60 -6.29 -8.09
CA LEU A 83 -25.20 -6.99 -6.94
C LEU A 83 -26.18 -6.10 -6.16
N SER A 84 -26.05 -4.78 -6.28
CA SER A 84 -26.95 -3.81 -5.64
C SER A 84 -28.17 -3.48 -6.51
N GLY A 85 -28.36 -4.18 -7.64
CA GLY A 85 -29.45 -3.91 -8.59
C GLY A 85 -29.19 -2.74 -9.52
N GLY A 86 -27.98 -2.17 -9.50
CA GLY A 86 -27.54 -1.15 -10.45
C GLY A 86 -27.00 -1.75 -11.76
N GLY A 87 -26.73 -0.87 -12.72
CA GLY A 87 -26.03 -1.24 -13.96
C GLY A 87 -24.50 -1.24 -13.82
N LEU A 88 -23.81 -1.48 -14.93
CA LEU A 88 -22.37 -1.22 -15.00
C LEU A 88 -22.12 0.29 -14.85
N PRO A 89 -21.27 0.73 -13.91
CA PRO A 89 -20.98 2.15 -13.75
C PRO A 89 -20.27 2.70 -14.99
N GLU A 90 -20.47 4.00 -15.25
CA GLU A 90 -19.81 4.66 -16.38
C GLU A 90 -18.28 4.63 -16.23
N LEU A 91 -17.57 4.49 -17.35
CA LEU A 91 -16.10 4.40 -17.37
C LEU A 91 -15.40 5.60 -16.68
N PRO A 92 -15.84 6.86 -16.87
CA PRO A 92 -15.23 8.00 -16.17
C PRO A 92 -15.36 7.90 -14.65
N LEU A 93 -16.52 7.46 -14.16
CA LEU A 93 -16.76 7.28 -12.73
C LEU A 93 -15.87 6.16 -12.16
N LEU A 94 -15.81 5.01 -12.84
CA LEU A 94 -14.94 3.89 -12.43
C LEU A 94 -13.49 4.32 -12.35
N PHE A 95 -13.00 5.06 -13.34
CA PHE A 95 -11.62 5.55 -13.35
C PHE A 95 -11.32 6.40 -12.12
N VAL A 96 -12.19 7.36 -11.80
CA VAL A 96 -12.03 8.21 -10.61
C VAL A 96 -12.06 7.39 -9.31
N LEU A 97 -12.99 6.45 -9.19
CA LEU A 97 -13.11 5.59 -8.00
C LEU A 97 -11.88 4.69 -7.80
N VAL A 98 -11.38 4.08 -8.88
CA VAL A 98 -10.18 3.23 -8.85
C VAL A 98 -8.95 4.05 -8.47
N VAL A 99 -8.74 5.22 -9.08
CA VAL A 99 -7.62 6.09 -8.76
C VAL A 99 -7.67 6.54 -7.30
N LYS A 100 -8.84 7.01 -6.82
CA LYS A 100 -9.02 7.40 -5.42
C LYS A 100 -8.75 6.24 -4.46
N LYS A 101 -9.30 5.06 -4.75
CA LYS A 101 -9.12 3.87 -3.91
C LYS A 101 -7.66 3.45 -3.81
N THR A 102 -6.98 3.35 -4.94
CA THR A 102 -5.57 2.93 -4.99
C THR A 102 -4.67 3.98 -4.34
N LEU A 103 -4.90 5.26 -4.57
CA LEU A 103 -4.15 6.33 -3.92
C LEU A 103 -4.35 6.32 -2.41
N PHE A 104 -5.59 6.19 -1.95
CA PHE A 104 -5.90 6.07 -0.52
C PHE A 104 -5.22 4.84 0.10
N LEU A 105 -5.20 3.70 -0.59
CA LEU A 105 -4.50 2.48 -0.15
C LEU A 105 -2.99 2.72 0.02
N VAL A 106 -2.34 3.36 -0.96
CA VAL A 106 -0.90 3.71 -0.91
C VAL A 106 -0.60 4.60 0.29
N LEU A 107 -1.36 5.67 0.46
CA LEU A 107 -1.18 6.61 1.58
C LEU A 107 -1.41 5.92 2.93
N SER A 108 -2.44 5.08 3.02
CA SER A 108 -2.75 4.33 4.25
C SER A 108 -1.66 3.34 4.61
N MET A 109 -1.12 2.63 3.62
CA MET A 109 -0.04 1.68 3.87
C MET A 109 1.22 2.39 4.33
N LEU A 110 1.58 3.51 3.69
CA LEU A 110 2.72 4.31 4.11
C LEU A 110 2.52 4.86 5.53
N LEU A 111 1.33 5.37 5.85
CA LEU A 111 1.01 5.87 7.19
C LEU A 111 1.18 4.77 8.25
N TYR A 112 0.59 3.59 8.03
CA TYR A 112 0.68 2.49 9.00
C TYR A 112 2.12 1.99 9.18
N VAL A 113 2.89 1.82 8.10
CA VAL A 113 4.29 1.38 8.19
C VAL A 113 5.14 2.41 8.96
N VAL A 114 4.91 3.72 8.75
CA VAL A 114 5.59 4.78 9.49
C VAL A 114 5.20 4.78 10.98
N ILE A 115 3.92 4.59 11.30
CA ILE A 115 3.44 4.45 12.68
C ILE A 115 4.11 3.26 13.36
N ILE A 116 4.07 2.08 12.74
CA ILE A 116 4.64 0.85 13.31
C ILE A 116 6.14 1.02 13.51
N ARG A 117 6.86 1.60 12.54
CA ARG A 117 8.29 1.92 12.68
C ARG A 117 8.55 2.84 13.86
N SER A 118 7.77 3.91 13.99
CA SER A 118 7.97 4.92 15.05
C SER A 118 7.77 4.32 16.42
N ILE A 119 6.69 3.55 16.60
CA ILE A 119 6.42 2.81 17.84
C ILE A 119 7.54 1.80 18.13
N ALA A 120 7.97 1.03 17.13
CA ALA A 120 9.05 0.05 17.29
C ALA A 120 10.37 0.72 17.74
N SER A 121 10.66 1.92 17.24
CA SER A 121 11.87 2.67 17.63
C SER A 121 11.90 3.09 19.09
N TRP A 122 10.73 3.29 19.72
CA TRP A 122 10.62 3.64 21.14
C TRP A 122 10.75 2.42 22.04
N ILE A 123 10.23 1.26 21.59
CA ILE A 123 10.18 0.04 22.40
C ILE A 123 11.52 -0.70 22.36
N ALA A 124 12.20 -0.76 21.21
CA ALA A 124 13.42 -1.53 21.04
C ALA A 124 14.49 -0.78 20.21
N PRO A 125 15.16 0.23 20.79
CA PRO A 125 16.10 1.08 20.05
C PRO A 125 17.36 0.34 19.55
N SER A 126 17.76 -0.76 20.20
CA SER A 126 19.08 -1.40 20.02
C SER A 126 19.02 -2.89 19.61
N GLY A 127 17.85 -3.42 19.24
CA GLY A 127 17.68 -4.83 18.88
C GLY A 127 17.69 -5.07 17.36
N TYR A 128 18.47 -6.05 16.88
CA TYR A 128 18.36 -6.54 15.51
C TYR A 128 17.07 -7.36 15.37
N ASN A 129 16.08 -6.81 14.66
CA ASN A 129 14.84 -7.52 14.32
C ASN A 129 14.59 -7.41 12.81
N PRO A 130 14.50 -8.55 12.08
CA PRO A 130 14.24 -8.55 10.64
C PRO A 130 12.99 -7.73 10.23
N ALA A 131 11.94 -7.73 11.05
CA ALA A 131 10.73 -6.94 10.78
C ALA A 131 11.01 -5.44 10.86
N ILE A 132 11.74 -4.99 11.88
CA ILE A 132 12.10 -3.58 12.05
C ILE A 132 12.99 -3.11 10.89
N ASN A 133 13.95 -3.94 10.47
CA ASN A 133 14.81 -3.64 9.32
C ASN A 133 14.00 -3.46 8.02
N LEU A 134 12.98 -4.28 7.78
CA LEU A 134 12.08 -4.07 6.64
C LEU A 134 11.31 -2.76 6.74
N LEU A 135 10.76 -2.43 7.91
CA LEU A 135 10.05 -1.16 8.11
C LEU A 135 10.96 0.03 7.83
N ILE A 136 12.22 -0.02 8.25
CA ILE A 136 13.23 0.98 7.94
C ILE A 136 13.40 1.07 6.41
N GLN A 137 13.73 -0.03 5.73
CA GLN A 137 13.93 -0.06 4.28
C GLN A 137 12.74 0.50 3.49
N LEU A 138 11.51 0.19 3.90
CA LEU A 138 10.29 0.66 3.24
C LEU A 138 10.07 2.17 3.42
N THR A 139 10.43 2.73 4.57
CA THR A 139 10.12 4.12 4.94
C THR A 139 11.27 5.10 4.69
N GLU A 140 12.53 4.64 4.65
CA GLU A 140 13.70 5.48 4.40
C GLU A 140 13.59 6.36 3.13
N PRO A 141 13.10 5.87 1.97
CA PRO A 141 12.94 6.71 0.79
C PRO A 141 12.08 7.96 1.00
N PHE A 142 11.14 7.91 1.96
CA PHE A 142 10.25 9.02 2.30
C PHE A 142 10.80 9.86 3.46
N LEU A 143 11.52 9.25 4.40
CA LEU A 143 12.03 9.93 5.59
C LEU A 143 13.36 10.65 5.35
N ILE A 144 14.24 10.15 4.47
CA ILE A 144 15.52 10.80 4.15
C ILE A 144 15.32 12.24 3.66
N PRO A 145 14.41 12.53 2.70
CA PRO A 145 14.16 13.89 2.26
C PRO A 145 13.67 14.81 3.40
N LEU A 146 12.78 14.31 4.27
CA LEU A 146 12.26 15.10 5.39
C LEU A 146 13.34 15.40 6.44
N ARG A 147 14.20 14.43 6.77
CA ARG A 147 15.31 14.62 7.72
C ARG A 147 16.35 15.65 7.25
N ARG A 148 16.43 15.91 5.94
CA ARG A 148 17.30 16.98 5.41
C ARG A 148 16.74 18.38 5.71
N ILE A 149 15.42 18.50 5.85
CA ILE A 149 14.74 19.77 6.16
C ILE A 149 14.64 19.95 7.68
N ILE A 150 14.34 18.86 8.40
CA ILE A 150 14.09 18.86 9.84
C ILE A 150 14.98 17.78 10.46
N PRO A 151 16.23 18.12 10.81
CA PRO A 151 17.17 17.18 11.39
C PRO A 151 16.66 16.64 12.74
N PRO A 152 17.09 15.43 13.14
CA PRO A 152 16.82 14.91 14.47
C PRO A 152 17.32 15.90 15.53
N SER A 153 16.52 16.16 16.57
CA SER A 153 16.86 17.08 17.65
C SER A 153 16.46 16.48 19.00
N GLY A 154 17.31 16.67 20.01
CA GLY A 154 17.06 16.14 21.36
C GLY A 154 17.04 14.59 21.44
N GLY A 155 17.71 13.90 20.51
CA GLY A 155 17.74 12.43 20.47
C GLY A 155 16.49 11.78 19.86
N LEU A 156 15.51 12.57 19.39
CA LEU A 156 14.29 12.08 18.73
C LEU A 156 14.28 12.41 17.24
N ASP A 157 13.79 11.47 16.43
CA ASP A 157 13.53 11.69 15.01
C ASP A 157 12.12 12.25 14.81
N TRP A 158 12.02 13.52 14.43
CA TRP A 158 10.75 14.22 14.20
C TRP A 158 10.19 13.99 12.78
N ALA A 159 11.02 13.53 11.84
CA ALA A 159 10.60 13.33 10.45
C ALA A 159 9.41 12.36 10.29
N PRO A 160 9.31 11.23 11.03
CA PRO A 160 8.15 10.37 11.00
C PRO A 160 6.85 11.08 11.40
N MET A 161 6.89 11.93 12.42
CA MET A 161 5.69 12.64 12.88
C MET A 161 5.16 13.60 11.83
N ILE A 162 6.07 14.32 11.18
CA ILE A 162 5.71 15.25 10.10
C ILE A 162 5.21 14.49 8.88
N LEU A 163 5.84 13.36 8.53
CA LEU A 163 5.35 12.50 7.47
C LEU A 163 3.93 11.99 7.75
N MET A 164 3.64 11.56 8.98
CA MET A 164 2.31 11.11 9.38
C MET A 164 1.26 12.21 9.21
N ILE A 165 1.56 13.46 9.60
CA ILE A 165 0.66 14.60 9.43
C ILE A 165 0.39 14.88 7.94
N ILE A 166 1.44 14.89 7.10
CA ILE A 166 1.32 15.07 5.65
C ILE A 166 0.43 13.98 5.04
N LEU A 167 0.68 12.72 5.40
CA LEU A 167 -0.08 11.59 4.86
C LEU A 167 -1.55 11.64 5.29
N TRP A 168 -1.83 11.95 6.55
CA TRP A 168 -3.19 12.12 7.04
C TRP A 168 -3.91 13.26 6.30
N PHE A 169 -3.24 14.39 6.07
CA PHE A 169 -3.80 15.49 5.31
C PHE A 169 -4.09 15.10 3.84
N LEU A 170 -3.16 14.41 3.18
CA LEU A 170 -3.34 13.89 1.82
C LEU A 170 -4.50 12.90 1.74
N GLN A 171 -4.63 11.97 2.70
CA GLN A 171 -5.76 11.05 2.76
C GLN A 171 -7.10 11.80 2.81
N ASN A 172 -7.19 12.84 3.64
CA ASN A 172 -8.38 13.69 3.71
C ASN A 172 -8.68 14.39 2.38
N ILE A 173 -7.67 14.82 1.62
CA ILE A 173 -7.89 15.40 0.29
C ILE A 173 -8.43 14.35 -0.68
N VAL A 174 -7.90 13.13 -0.68
CA VAL A 174 -8.34 12.05 -1.57
C VAL A 174 -9.81 11.66 -1.31
N THR A 175 -10.20 11.65 -0.04
CA THR A 175 -11.58 11.31 0.36
C THR A 175 -12.55 12.47 0.17
N ARG A 176 -12.10 13.72 0.32
CA ARG A 176 -12.92 14.91 0.07
C ARG A 176 -13.34 14.97 -1.42
N GLY A 177 -14.63 15.13 -1.66
CA GLY A 177 -15.24 15.06 -2.99
C GLY A 177 -15.59 13.64 -3.45
N ALA A 178 -15.66 12.65 -2.55
CA ALA A 178 -16.48 11.46 -2.77
C ALA A 178 -17.89 11.81 -2.27
N PHE A 179 -18.75 12.23 -3.21
CA PHE A 179 -20.18 12.58 -3.08
C PHE A 179 -20.67 13.06 -1.70
#